data_AF-A0A9W8QIH2-F1
#
_entry.id   AF-A0A9W8QIH2-F1
#
_cell.length_a   1.000
_cell.length_b   1.000
_cell.length_c   1.000
_cell.angle_alpha   90.00
_cell.angle_beta   90.00
_cell.angle_gamma   90.00
#
_symmetry.space_group_name_H-M   'P 1'
#
loop_
_entity.id
_entity.type
_entity.pdbx_description
1 polymer ?
#
loop_
_entity_poly.entity_id
_entity_poly.type
_entity_poly.pdbx_seq_one_letter_code
_entity_poly.pdbx_strand_id
1 'polypeptide(L)'
;MHDRKQWDARRSMTAEERAKTPYTDYLRPIIADGDTGHGGLSAVLKLAKLFAENGAAAVHFEDQLHGGKKCGHLAGKVLVPTGEHINRLNAARFQWDVMGCENLVIARTDSESGKLISSAIDVRDHEFILGVNDSSLEPLAETIQSLEGKGASGAEIDAFEANWVTKTTLMTFDEAAVEHMRKEGVSEDKIAEFQAATQADRDMGITRRRALANHYTNTPVYFNWDVPRTREGFYHFRAGMEAATKRAVAFGPYADLLWVETGDPNVAVASKLARAVREVYPGKGLVYNLSPSFNWMSHGFTPETLKSFIWDIAKEGFVLQLVSLAGVHSTATISTDLARNFKTDGMKAYVELVQRREKELGCDVLTHQKWSGAKYIDGILGAIQSGSSSSKSMGDGNTEGQFN
;
A
#
# COMPACT_ATOMS: atom_id res chain seq x y z
N MET A 1 -12.81 1.84 25.37
CA MET A 1 -13.70 1.21 26.38
C MET A 1 -12.95 0.19 27.23
N HIS A 2 -12.28 -0.80 26.61
CA HIS A 2 -11.56 -1.87 27.34
C HIS A 2 -10.49 -1.35 28.31
N ASP A 3 -9.74 -0.30 27.95
CA ASP A 3 -8.78 0.35 28.86
C ASP A 3 -9.44 0.85 30.16
N ARG A 4 -10.57 1.58 30.06
CA ARG A 4 -11.34 2.05 31.23
C ARG A 4 -11.81 0.90 32.11
N LYS A 5 -12.36 -0.16 31.50
CA LYS A 5 -12.80 -1.37 32.23
C LYS A 5 -11.63 -2.04 32.95
N GLN A 6 -10.49 -2.18 32.28
CA GLN A 6 -9.29 -2.76 32.88
C GLN A 6 -8.79 -1.89 34.05
N TRP A 7 -8.72 -0.58 33.87
CA TRP A 7 -8.31 0.35 34.92
C TRP A 7 -9.23 0.26 36.15
N ASP A 8 -10.54 0.24 35.93
CA ASP A 8 -11.56 0.09 36.97
C ASP A 8 -11.45 -1.26 37.73
N ALA A 9 -11.19 -2.35 37.02
CA ALA A 9 -10.97 -3.65 37.64
C ALA A 9 -9.67 -3.68 38.47
N ARG A 10 -8.64 -2.94 38.04
CA ARG A 10 -7.32 -2.93 38.70
C ARG A 10 -7.23 -1.98 39.88
N ARG A 11 -8.02 -0.91 39.93
CA ARG A 11 -8.06 0.00 41.09
C ARG A 11 -8.60 -0.69 42.35
N SER A 12 -9.45 -1.70 42.20
CA SER A 12 -10.00 -2.48 43.32
C SER A 12 -9.09 -3.62 43.77
N MET A 13 -7.99 -3.89 43.04
CA MET A 13 -7.00 -4.91 43.40
C MET A 13 -5.99 -4.37 44.44
N THR A 14 -5.41 -5.28 45.21
CA THR A 14 -4.20 -5.04 46.01
C THR A 14 -2.97 -4.85 45.11
N ALA A 15 -1.84 -4.43 45.69
CA ALA A 15 -0.59 -4.30 44.95
C ALA A 15 -0.08 -5.66 44.44
N GLU A 16 -0.22 -6.69 45.27
CA GLU A 16 0.18 -8.07 44.99
C GLU A 16 -0.66 -8.68 43.85
N GLU A 17 -1.97 -8.43 43.83
CA GLU A 17 -2.85 -8.86 42.75
C GLU A 17 -2.56 -8.12 41.44
N ARG A 18 -2.31 -6.80 41.49
CA ARG A 18 -1.90 -6.03 40.30
C ARG A 18 -0.59 -6.53 39.71
N ALA A 19 0.37 -6.94 40.54
CA ALA A 19 1.65 -7.48 40.09
C ALA A 19 1.50 -8.82 39.35
N LYS A 20 0.53 -9.65 39.75
CA LYS A 20 0.24 -10.95 39.12
C LYS A 20 -0.73 -10.85 37.94
N THR A 21 -1.49 -9.78 37.85
CA THR A 21 -2.47 -9.56 36.78
C THR A 21 -1.80 -8.79 35.63
N PRO A 22 -1.72 -9.33 34.40
CA PRO A 22 -1.19 -8.60 33.25
C PRO A 22 -1.94 -7.29 32.99
N TYR A 23 -1.23 -6.28 32.49
CA TYR A 23 -1.84 -5.03 31.99
C TYR A 23 -1.83 -5.07 30.46
N THR A 24 -3.01 -5.25 29.85
CA THR A 24 -3.14 -5.19 28.40
C THR A 24 -3.17 -3.73 27.99
N ASP A 25 -2.19 -3.29 27.20
CA ASP A 25 -2.26 -2.01 26.53
C ASP A 25 -3.27 -2.10 25.37
N TYR A 26 -4.43 -1.48 25.56
CA TYR A 26 -5.50 -1.40 24.57
C TYR A 26 -5.38 -0.14 23.70
N LEU A 27 -4.55 0.82 24.07
CA LEU A 27 -4.37 2.09 23.34
C LEU A 27 -3.30 1.92 22.26
N ARG A 28 -3.44 0.86 21.46
CA ARG A 28 -2.53 0.56 20.36
C ARG A 28 -2.77 1.57 19.22
N PRO A 29 -1.73 2.28 18.76
CA PRO A 29 -1.87 3.24 17.66
C PRO A 29 -2.43 2.59 16.40
N ILE A 30 -3.45 3.21 15.80
CA ILE A 30 -4.09 2.73 14.57
C ILE A 30 -3.44 3.39 13.37
N ILE A 31 -3.10 2.59 12.37
CA ILE A 31 -2.64 3.05 11.06
C ILE A 31 -3.76 2.76 10.07
N ALA A 32 -4.20 3.79 9.35
CA ALA A 32 -5.34 3.70 8.45
C ALA A 32 -4.95 3.88 6.98
N ASP A 33 -5.75 3.28 6.10
CA ASP A 33 -5.62 3.40 4.64
C ASP A 33 -6.40 4.64 4.16
N GLY A 34 -5.68 5.62 3.63
CA GLY A 34 -6.24 6.84 3.03
C GLY A 34 -6.45 6.74 1.52
N ASP A 35 -6.24 5.55 0.93
CA ASP A 35 -6.31 5.30 -0.50
C ASP A 35 -5.46 6.33 -1.29
N THR A 36 -6.03 6.87 -2.35
CA THR A 36 -5.49 7.94 -3.17
C THR A 36 -5.88 9.33 -2.65
N GLY A 37 -6.52 9.43 -1.48
CA GLY A 37 -7.07 10.67 -0.94
C GLY A 37 -8.52 10.98 -1.37
N HIS A 38 -9.18 10.03 -2.03
CA HIS A 38 -10.61 10.09 -2.42
C HIS A 38 -11.04 11.30 -3.26
N GLY A 39 -10.12 11.90 -4.03
CA GLY A 39 -10.41 12.98 -4.95
C GLY A 39 -9.26 13.98 -5.07
N GLY A 40 -9.59 15.24 -5.35
CA GLY A 40 -8.62 16.34 -5.34
C GLY A 40 -8.19 16.75 -3.93
N LEU A 41 -7.34 17.78 -3.83
CA LEU A 41 -6.73 18.19 -2.55
C LEU A 41 -7.76 18.56 -1.46
N SER A 42 -8.92 19.13 -1.83
CA SER A 42 -9.97 19.44 -0.85
C SER A 42 -10.60 18.18 -0.23
N ALA A 43 -10.64 17.06 -0.96
CA ALA A 43 -11.06 15.77 -0.43
C ALA A 43 -10.01 15.19 0.52
N VAL A 44 -8.72 15.30 0.15
CA VAL A 44 -7.59 14.87 1.00
C VAL A 44 -7.60 15.61 2.34
N LEU A 45 -7.82 16.94 2.34
CA LEU A 45 -7.95 17.74 3.56
C LEU A 45 -9.10 17.23 4.44
N LYS A 46 -10.30 17.02 3.86
CA LYS A 46 -11.46 16.52 4.62
C LYS A 46 -11.22 15.11 5.17
N LEU A 47 -10.57 14.25 4.39
CA LEU A 47 -10.25 12.88 4.79
C LEU A 47 -9.23 12.85 5.93
N ALA A 48 -8.15 13.64 5.82
CA ALA A 48 -7.15 13.79 6.87
C ALA A 48 -7.77 14.28 8.19
N LYS A 49 -8.71 15.23 8.12
CA LYS A 49 -9.50 15.70 9.27
C LYS A 49 -10.28 14.55 9.90
N LEU A 50 -11.03 13.79 9.10
CA LEU A 50 -11.82 12.65 9.59
C LEU A 50 -10.94 11.60 10.28
N PHE A 51 -9.76 11.30 9.73
CA PHE A 51 -8.85 10.35 10.36
C PHE A 51 -8.36 10.82 11.73
N ALA A 52 -7.96 12.08 11.85
CA ALA A 52 -7.52 12.65 13.13
C ALA A 52 -8.66 12.67 14.16
N GLU A 53 -9.87 13.09 13.77
CA GLU A 53 -11.04 13.12 14.66
C GLU A 53 -11.48 11.73 15.14
N ASN A 54 -11.17 10.67 14.37
CA ASN A 54 -11.50 9.29 14.72
C ASN A 54 -10.32 8.51 15.33
N GLY A 55 -9.22 9.19 15.67
CA GLY A 55 -8.12 8.61 16.46
C GLY A 55 -7.12 7.76 15.66
N ALA A 56 -7.00 7.96 14.35
CA ALA A 56 -5.88 7.41 13.61
C ALA A 56 -4.58 8.05 14.12
N ALA A 57 -3.52 7.25 14.27
CA ALA A 57 -2.18 7.72 14.61
C ALA A 57 -1.32 7.97 13.36
N ALA A 58 -1.56 7.19 12.31
CA ALA A 58 -0.92 7.37 11.01
C ALA A 58 -1.92 7.08 9.88
N VAL A 59 -1.70 7.69 8.72
CA VAL A 59 -2.47 7.40 7.51
C VAL A 59 -1.50 7.23 6.35
N HIS A 60 -1.70 6.18 5.56
CA HIS A 60 -0.97 6.01 4.32
C HIS A 60 -1.78 6.47 3.11
N PHE A 61 -1.11 7.10 2.15
CA PHE A 61 -1.69 7.50 0.86
C PHE A 61 -0.87 6.89 -0.26
N GLU A 62 -1.49 6.56 -1.38
CA GLU A 62 -0.83 5.96 -2.54
C GLU A 62 -0.86 6.84 -3.81
N ASP A 63 0.13 6.64 -4.68
CA ASP A 63 0.35 7.40 -5.91
C ASP A 63 -0.44 6.88 -7.12
N GLN A 64 -1.50 6.11 -6.89
CA GLN A 64 -2.46 5.72 -7.93
C GLN A 64 -3.45 6.86 -8.26
N LEU A 65 -4.07 6.78 -9.44
CA LEU A 65 -5.12 7.67 -9.90
C LEU A 65 -6.45 7.34 -9.22
N HIS A 66 -7.13 8.36 -8.68
CA HIS A 66 -8.48 8.21 -8.15
C HIS A 66 -9.48 7.82 -9.26
N GLY A 67 -10.41 6.90 -8.98
CA GLY A 67 -11.32 6.34 -9.99
C GLY A 67 -10.72 5.24 -10.87
N GLY A 68 -9.38 5.13 -10.92
CA GLY A 68 -8.63 4.03 -11.54
C GLY A 68 -7.96 3.08 -10.53
N LYS A 69 -8.19 3.28 -9.23
CA LYS A 69 -7.55 2.52 -8.13
C LYS A 69 -7.77 1.02 -8.31
N LYS A 70 -6.68 0.26 -8.23
CA LYS A 70 -6.72 -1.21 -8.13
C LYS A 70 -5.92 -1.64 -6.90
N CYS A 71 -6.27 -2.81 -6.36
CA CYS A 71 -5.48 -3.42 -5.29
C CYS A 71 -4.02 -3.63 -5.78
N GLY A 72 -3.05 -3.54 -4.86
CA GLY A 72 -1.61 -3.60 -5.12
C GLY A 72 -1.09 -4.82 -5.90
N HIS A 73 -1.89 -5.85 -6.12
CA HIS A 73 -1.51 -7.06 -6.85
C HIS A 73 -2.31 -7.25 -8.16
N LEU A 74 -3.15 -6.29 -8.53
CA LEU A 74 -3.97 -6.35 -9.75
C LEU A 74 -3.30 -5.61 -10.90
N ALA A 75 -3.55 -6.09 -12.13
CA ALA A 75 -3.11 -5.43 -13.35
C ALA A 75 -3.90 -4.12 -13.61
N GLY A 76 -3.34 -3.25 -14.45
CA GLY A 76 -4.01 -2.02 -14.89
C GLY A 76 -3.97 -0.86 -13.88
N LYS A 77 -2.98 -0.84 -12.98
CA LYS A 77 -2.75 0.31 -12.10
C LYS A 77 -2.30 1.52 -12.92
N VAL A 78 -2.92 2.65 -12.65
CA VAL A 78 -2.58 3.94 -13.25
C VAL A 78 -2.00 4.83 -12.15
N LEU A 79 -0.78 5.29 -12.34
CA LEU A 79 -0.09 6.21 -11.45
C LEU A 79 -0.49 7.66 -11.75
N VAL A 80 -0.36 8.53 -10.77
CA VAL A 80 -0.38 9.98 -10.99
C VAL A 80 1.03 10.54 -11.12
N PRO A 81 1.21 11.74 -11.69
CA PRO A 81 2.50 12.43 -11.69
C PRO A 81 3.06 12.54 -10.28
N THR A 82 4.39 12.42 -10.15
CA THR A 82 5.08 12.47 -8.85
C THR A 82 4.65 13.69 -8.02
N GLY A 83 4.53 14.86 -8.65
CA GLY A 83 4.08 16.10 -8.01
C GLY A 83 2.62 16.08 -7.52
N GLU A 84 1.73 15.33 -8.18
CA GLU A 84 0.35 15.19 -7.70
C GLU A 84 0.30 14.43 -6.38
N HIS A 85 1.05 13.34 -6.26
CA HIS A 85 1.12 12.59 -5.01
C HIS A 85 1.77 13.40 -3.89
N ILE A 86 2.84 14.14 -4.18
CA ILE A 86 3.44 15.07 -3.21
C ILE A 86 2.42 16.10 -2.69
N ASN A 87 1.57 16.63 -3.57
CA ASN A 87 0.52 17.56 -3.14
C ASN A 87 -0.50 16.90 -2.19
N ARG A 88 -0.81 15.61 -2.36
CA ARG A 88 -1.66 14.86 -1.42
C ARG A 88 -1.00 14.75 -0.04
N LEU A 89 0.28 14.38 0.00
CA LEU A 89 1.05 14.28 1.24
C LEU A 89 1.10 15.63 1.98
N ASN A 90 1.40 16.71 1.24
CA ASN A 90 1.40 18.07 1.78
C ASN A 90 0.02 18.52 2.27
N ALA A 91 -1.06 18.19 1.56
CA ALA A 91 -2.41 18.49 1.99
C ALA A 91 -2.75 17.77 3.31
N ALA A 92 -2.42 16.48 3.43
CA ALA A 92 -2.64 15.74 4.67
C ALA A 92 -1.88 16.36 5.86
N ARG A 93 -0.58 16.64 5.67
CA ARG A 93 0.24 17.33 6.69
C ARG A 93 -0.35 18.70 7.05
N PHE A 94 -0.67 19.53 6.06
CA PHE A 94 -1.24 20.86 6.28
C PHE A 94 -2.54 20.80 7.10
N GLN A 95 -3.42 19.84 6.82
CA GLN A 95 -4.65 19.67 7.59
C GLN A 95 -4.36 19.34 9.06
N TRP A 96 -3.40 18.47 9.32
CA TRP A 96 -3.04 18.08 10.69
C TRP A 96 -2.32 19.19 11.43
N ASP A 97 -1.48 19.98 10.75
CA ASP A 97 -0.86 21.17 11.33
C ASP A 97 -1.92 22.19 11.77
N VAL A 98 -2.95 22.43 10.95
CA VAL A 98 -4.09 23.30 11.29
C VAL A 98 -4.87 22.76 12.50
N MET A 99 -4.94 21.44 12.67
CA MET A 99 -5.62 20.81 13.80
C MET A 99 -4.75 20.69 15.06
N GLY A 100 -3.44 20.98 14.96
CA GLY A 100 -2.48 20.74 16.03
C GLY A 100 -2.26 19.24 16.31
N CYS A 101 -2.38 18.39 15.29
CA CYS A 101 -2.24 16.94 15.40
C CYS A 101 -0.88 16.46 14.89
N GLU A 102 -0.31 15.45 15.57
CA GLU A 102 0.99 14.85 15.24
C GLU A 102 0.85 13.54 14.46
N ASN A 103 -0.25 13.37 13.73
CA ASN A 103 -0.48 12.23 12.86
C ASN A 103 0.70 12.01 11.91
N LEU A 104 1.08 10.74 11.69
CA LEU A 104 2.14 10.38 10.74
C LEU A 104 1.59 10.18 9.33
N VAL A 105 2.30 10.73 8.34
CA VAL A 105 2.05 10.52 6.91
C VAL A 105 2.92 9.37 6.42
N ILE A 106 2.32 8.39 5.76
CA ILE A 106 3.05 7.30 5.08
C ILE A 106 2.83 7.44 3.58
N ALA A 107 3.89 7.58 2.79
CA ALA A 107 3.78 7.63 1.33
C ALA A 107 3.98 6.25 0.73
N ARG A 108 2.95 5.74 0.08
CA ARG A 108 2.97 4.49 -0.67
C ARG A 108 3.16 4.75 -2.17
N THR A 109 4.05 4.01 -2.81
CA THR A 109 4.14 3.95 -4.27
C THR A 109 3.81 2.57 -4.81
N ASP A 110 3.02 2.55 -5.88
CA ASP A 110 2.65 1.35 -6.63
C ASP A 110 3.44 1.22 -7.95
N SER A 111 4.50 2.02 -8.13
CA SER A 111 5.28 2.12 -9.36
C SER A 111 6.13 0.89 -9.68
N GLU A 112 6.23 -0.07 -8.75
CA GLU A 112 6.89 -1.36 -9.00
C GLU A 112 6.14 -2.16 -10.07
N SER A 113 4.80 -2.09 -10.06
CA SER A 113 3.95 -2.81 -11.00
C SER A 113 2.99 -1.92 -11.80
N GLY A 114 2.96 -0.61 -11.53
CA GLY A 114 2.13 0.37 -12.23
C GLY A 114 2.63 0.65 -13.65
N LYS A 115 1.90 0.17 -14.66
CA LYS A 115 2.32 0.22 -16.07
C LYS A 115 1.76 1.42 -16.84
N LEU A 116 0.94 2.25 -16.20
CA LEU A 116 0.32 3.41 -16.81
C LEU A 116 0.52 4.64 -15.90
N ILE A 117 0.58 5.83 -16.48
CA ILE A 117 0.60 7.10 -15.76
C ILE A 117 -0.38 8.10 -16.40
N SER A 118 -1.08 8.87 -15.58
CA SER A 118 -2.17 9.72 -16.04
C SER A 118 -1.72 10.95 -16.84
N SER A 119 -0.48 11.40 -16.66
CA SER A 119 0.07 12.55 -17.37
C SER A 119 1.59 12.53 -17.44
N ALA A 120 2.13 13.01 -18.55
CA ALA A 120 3.55 13.22 -18.80
C ALA A 120 4.04 14.62 -18.36
N ILE A 121 3.33 15.29 -17.45
CA ILE A 121 3.65 16.68 -17.09
C ILE A 121 4.88 16.82 -16.18
N ASP A 122 5.20 15.78 -15.40
CA ASP A 122 6.25 15.82 -14.41
C ASP A 122 7.56 15.26 -14.95
N VAL A 123 8.59 16.10 -15.00
CA VAL A 123 9.90 15.76 -15.56
C VAL A 123 10.57 14.58 -14.87
N ARG A 124 10.24 14.34 -13.59
CA ARG A 124 10.77 13.21 -12.81
C ARG A 124 10.26 11.87 -13.33
N ASP A 125 9.15 11.86 -14.05
CA ASP A 125 8.54 10.65 -14.58
C ASP A 125 9.00 10.34 -16.02
N HIS A 126 9.53 11.33 -16.74
CA HIS A 126 9.83 11.20 -18.17
C HIS A 126 10.78 10.06 -18.54
N GLU A 127 11.76 9.73 -17.69
CA GLU A 127 12.70 8.63 -17.97
C GLU A 127 12.02 7.26 -18.02
N PHE A 128 10.82 7.13 -17.45
CA PHE A 128 10.05 5.90 -17.41
C PHE A 128 8.86 5.91 -18.37
N ILE A 129 8.51 7.05 -18.97
CA ILE A 129 7.39 7.11 -19.91
C ILE A 129 7.81 6.45 -21.23
N LEU A 130 6.96 5.53 -21.68
CA LEU A 130 7.21 4.74 -22.87
C LEU A 130 6.54 5.37 -24.09
N GLY A 131 7.26 5.35 -25.20
CA GLY A 131 6.80 5.81 -26.51
C GLY A 131 7.27 4.87 -27.62
N VAL A 132 7.05 5.31 -28.84
CA VAL A 132 7.51 4.64 -30.06
C VAL A 132 8.56 5.48 -30.77
N ASN A 133 9.46 4.83 -31.50
CA ASN A 133 10.43 5.47 -32.40
C ASN A 133 10.14 5.20 -33.88
N ASP A 134 8.97 4.65 -34.21
CA ASP A 134 8.49 4.44 -35.59
C ASP A 134 7.45 5.52 -35.94
N SER A 135 7.78 6.36 -36.91
CA SER A 135 6.90 7.44 -37.38
C SER A 135 5.78 6.99 -38.31
N SER A 136 5.76 5.72 -38.71
CA SER A 136 4.70 5.13 -39.55
C SER A 136 3.51 4.60 -38.74
N LEU A 137 3.64 4.54 -37.40
CA LEU A 137 2.58 4.06 -36.52
C LEU A 137 1.50 5.12 -36.33
N GLU A 138 0.26 4.73 -36.60
CA GLU A 138 -0.93 5.50 -36.28
C GLU A 138 -1.20 5.49 -34.75
N PRO A 139 -1.74 6.57 -34.17
CA PRO A 139 -2.10 6.61 -32.76
C PRO A 139 -3.10 5.51 -32.38
N LEU A 140 -2.82 4.77 -31.30
CA LEU A 140 -3.61 3.64 -30.83
C LEU A 140 -5.06 4.06 -30.54
N ALA A 141 -5.23 5.10 -29.73
CA ALA A 141 -6.55 5.58 -29.31
C ALA A 141 -7.40 6.07 -30.51
N GLU A 142 -6.80 6.74 -31.49
CA GLU A 142 -7.51 7.20 -32.69
C GLU A 142 -7.93 6.02 -33.57
N THR A 143 -7.07 5.01 -33.68
CA THR A 143 -7.38 3.79 -34.44
C THR A 143 -8.53 3.02 -33.79
N ILE A 144 -8.53 2.88 -32.46
CA ILE A 144 -9.64 2.26 -31.71
C ILE A 144 -10.94 3.03 -31.94
N GLN A 145 -10.93 4.37 -31.81
CA GLN A 145 -12.13 5.19 -32.05
C GLN A 145 -12.64 5.07 -33.49
N SER A 146 -11.74 4.93 -34.48
CA SER A 146 -12.12 4.69 -35.87
C SER A 146 -12.79 3.33 -36.07
N LEU A 147 -12.29 2.27 -35.41
CA LEU A 147 -12.90 0.94 -35.44
C LEU A 147 -14.30 0.96 -34.82
N GLU A 148 -14.46 1.62 -33.67
CA GLU A 148 -15.76 1.82 -33.03
C GLU A 148 -16.74 2.59 -33.94
N GLY A 149 -16.29 3.69 -34.54
CA GLY A 149 -17.11 4.48 -35.48
C GLY A 149 -17.55 3.69 -36.71
N LYS A 150 -16.84 2.61 -37.06
CA LYS A 150 -17.20 1.67 -38.15
C LYS A 150 -18.04 0.48 -37.68
N GLY A 151 -18.37 0.40 -36.38
CA GLY A 151 -19.22 -0.65 -35.81
C GLY A 151 -18.50 -1.92 -35.36
N ALA A 152 -17.18 -1.88 -35.14
CA ALA A 152 -16.45 -3.01 -34.57
C ALA A 152 -16.99 -3.37 -33.16
N SER A 153 -17.07 -4.67 -32.88
CA SER A 153 -17.48 -5.19 -31.59
C SER A 153 -16.37 -5.06 -30.53
N GLY A 154 -16.73 -5.14 -29.26
CA GLY A 154 -15.75 -5.10 -28.15
C GLY A 154 -14.66 -6.17 -28.30
N ALA A 155 -15.01 -7.39 -28.71
CA ALA A 155 -14.03 -8.47 -28.89
C ALA A 155 -13.04 -8.19 -30.05
N GLU A 156 -13.49 -7.51 -31.12
CA GLU A 156 -12.61 -7.11 -32.22
C GLU A 156 -11.65 -5.99 -31.79
N ILE A 157 -12.13 -5.05 -30.98
CA ILE A 157 -11.32 -3.98 -30.41
C ILE A 157 -10.27 -4.55 -29.46
N ASP A 158 -10.67 -5.44 -28.54
CA ASP A 158 -9.77 -6.11 -27.60
C ASP A 158 -8.68 -6.91 -28.35
N ALA A 159 -9.07 -7.64 -29.41
CA ALA A 159 -8.13 -8.39 -30.23
C ALA A 159 -7.16 -7.47 -31.00
N PHE A 160 -7.66 -6.35 -31.52
CA PHE A 160 -6.83 -5.33 -32.16
C PHE A 160 -5.80 -4.75 -31.17
N GLU A 161 -6.25 -4.29 -29.99
CA GLU A 161 -5.39 -3.71 -28.98
C GLU A 161 -4.33 -4.71 -28.50
N ALA A 162 -4.72 -5.95 -28.20
CA ALA A 162 -3.79 -7.00 -27.80
C ALA A 162 -2.71 -7.25 -28.86
N ASN A 163 -3.10 -7.29 -30.14
CA ASN A 163 -2.17 -7.45 -31.27
C ASN A 163 -1.26 -6.23 -31.43
N TRP A 164 -1.79 -5.01 -31.28
CA TRP A 164 -1.03 -3.78 -31.35
C TRP A 164 0.03 -3.72 -30.25
N VAL A 165 -0.34 -4.03 -29.00
CA VAL A 165 0.56 -4.07 -27.84
C VAL A 165 1.64 -5.14 -28.00
N THR A 166 1.31 -6.28 -28.61
CA THR A 166 2.27 -7.37 -28.82
C THR A 166 3.29 -7.06 -29.92
N LYS A 167 2.87 -6.35 -30.97
CA LYS A 167 3.72 -6.04 -32.14
C LYS A 167 4.52 -4.76 -31.98
N THR A 168 4.01 -3.81 -31.21
CA THR A 168 4.63 -2.49 -31.06
C THR A 168 5.65 -2.53 -29.94
N THR A 169 6.90 -2.21 -30.27
CA THR A 169 7.96 -2.09 -29.26
C THR A 169 7.85 -0.73 -28.58
N LEU A 170 7.52 -0.76 -27.29
CA LEU A 170 7.50 0.43 -26.44
C LEU A 170 8.85 0.58 -25.74
N MET A 171 9.40 1.79 -25.77
CA MET A 171 10.74 2.09 -25.24
C MET A 171 10.76 3.46 -24.57
N THR A 172 11.76 3.73 -23.74
CA THR A 172 11.97 5.07 -23.19
C THR A 172 12.59 5.99 -24.25
N PHE A 173 12.57 7.30 -24.02
CA PHE A 173 13.27 8.23 -24.92
C PHE A 173 14.77 7.93 -25.01
N ASP A 174 15.41 7.58 -23.89
CA ASP A 174 16.85 7.30 -23.87
C ASP A 174 17.20 6.09 -24.73
N GLU A 175 16.36 5.04 -24.71
CA GLU A 175 16.53 3.88 -25.59
C GLU A 175 16.33 4.25 -27.06
N ALA A 176 15.29 5.01 -27.37
CA ALA A 176 15.04 5.50 -28.73
C ALA A 176 16.21 6.36 -29.26
N ALA A 177 16.78 7.22 -28.41
CA ALA A 177 17.93 8.04 -28.73
C ALA A 177 19.18 7.20 -28.98
N VAL A 178 19.46 6.21 -28.13
CA VAL A 178 20.59 5.28 -28.30
C VAL A 178 20.45 4.46 -29.59
N GLU A 179 19.26 3.95 -29.89
CA GLU A 179 18.99 3.25 -31.15
C GLU A 179 19.21 4.14 -32.36
N HIS A 180 18.73 5.40 -32.31
CA HIS A 180 18.92 6.38 -33.38
C HIS A 180 20.41 6.73 -33.58
N MET A 181 21.14 6.99 -32.49
CA MET A 181 22.58 7.25 -32.51
C MET A 181 23.36 6.10 -33.16
N ARG A 182 23.04 4.84 -32.80
CA ARG A 182 23.67 3.66 -33.42
C ARG A 182 23.36 3.55 -34.91
N LYS A 183 22.11 3.84 -35.33
CA LYS A 183 21.71 3.84 -36.75
C LYS A 183 22.47 4.89 -37.56
N GLU A 184 22.81 6.04 -36.95
CA GLU A 184 23.60 7.09 -37.60
C GLU A 184 25.12 6.90 -37.46
N GLY A 185 25.59 5.82 -36.83
CA GLY A 185 27.01 5.51 -36.69
C GLY A 185 27.75 6.36 -35.65
N VAL A 186 27.04 6.89 -34.65
CA VAL A 186 27.66 7.56 -33.49
C VAL A 186 28.50 6.56 -32.71
N SER A 187 29.73 6.93 -32.34
CA SER A 187 30.65 6.08 -31.57
C SER A 187 30.10 5.72 -30.17
N GLU A 188 30.36 4.50 -29.69
CA GLU A 188 29.88 4.06 -28.37
C GLU A 188 30.38 4.95 -27.22
N ASP A 189 31.56 5.59 -27.31
CA ASP A 189 32.03 6.54 -26.29
C ASP A 189 31.07 7.75 -26.14
N LYS A 190 30.56 8.27 -27.25
CA LYS A 190 29.60 9.39 -27.26
C LYS A 190 28.21 8.95 -26.80
N ILE A 191 27.82 7.72 -27.11
CA ILE A 191 26.58 7.12 -26.59
C ILE A 191 26.69 7.00 -25.05
N ALA A 192 27.85 6.56 -24.54
CA ALA A 192 28.11 6.49 -23.11
C ALA A 192 28.10 7.89 -22.45
N GLU A 193 28.61 8.93 -23.13
CA GLU A 193 28.51 10.32 -22.66
C GLU A 193 27.04 10.78 -22.54
N PHE A 194 26.20 10.49 -23.53
CA PHE A 194 24.75 10.77 -23.47
C PHE A 194 24.10 10.05 -22.28
N GLN A 195 24.33 8.74 -22.15
CA GLN A 195 23.76 7.93 -21.07
C GLN A 195 24.25 8.39 -19.69
N ALA A 196 25.53 8.71 -19.55
CA ALA A 196 26.09 9.23 -18.31
C ALA A 196 25.46 10.57 -17.94
N ALA A 197 25.23 11.46 -18.91
CA ALA A 197 24.57 12.74 -18.67
C ALA A 197 23.11 12.57 -18.24
N THR A 198 22.35 11.65 -18.85
CA THR A 198 20.96 11.40 -18.43
C THR A 198 20.84 10.63 -17.11
N GLN A 199 21.85 9.84 -16.74
CA GLN A 199 21.93 9.19 -15.43
C GLN A 199 22.36 10.16 -14.33
N ALA A 200 23.22 11.14 -14.65
CA ALA A 200 23.64 12.18 -13.70
C ALA A 200 22.51 13.17 -13.39
N ASP A 201 21.67 13.51 -14.38
CA ASP A 201 20.45 14.31 -14.22
C ASP A 201 19.21 13.51 -14.61
N ARG A 202 18.79 12.62 -13.69
CA ARG A 202 17.60 11.78 -13.89
C ARG A 202 16.31 12.57 -14.08
N ASP A 203 16.27 13.81 -13.60
CA ASP A 203 15.11 14.71 -13.72
C ASP A 203 15.17 15.60 -14.97
N MET A 204 16.13 15.33 -15.86
CA MET A 204 16.23 16.01 -17.15
C MET A 204 14.93 15.80 -17.94
N GLY A 205 14.19 16.90 -18.18
CA GLY A 205 12.95 16.86 -18.96
C GLY A 205 13.17 16.44 -20.41
N ILE A 206 12.12 15.91 -21.06
CA ILE A 206 12.17 15.36 -22.42
C ILE A 206 12.72 16.36 -23.45
N THR A 207 12.39 17.65 -23.31
CA THR A 207 12.90 18.73 -24.17
C THR A 207 14.43 18.84 -24.11
N ARG A 208 15.00 18.74 -22.91
CA ARG A 208 16.46 18.79 -22.72
C ARG A 208 17.12 17.48 -23.16
N ARG A 209 16.51 16.33 -22.86
CA ARG A 209 16.98 15.02 -23.35
C ARG A 209 17.06 14.99 -24.88
N ARG A 210 16.04 15.51 -25.58
CA ARG A 210 16.04 15.67 -27.04
C ARG A 210 17.14 16.58 -27.53
N ALA A 211 17.29 17.76 -26.93
CA ALA A 211 18.34 18.69 -27.31
C ALA A 211 19.75 18.07 -27.14
N LEU A 212 19.96 17.33 -26.05
CA LEU A 212 21.19 16.60 -25.79
C LEU A 212 21.43 15.50 -26.81
N ALA A 213 20.43 14.65 -27.09
CA ALA A 213 20.56 13.59 -28.08
C ALA A 213 20.88 14.15 -29.48
N ASN A 214 20.19 15.23 -29.88
CA ASN A 214 20.39 15.91 -31.16
C ASN A 214 21.76 16.58 -31.30
N HIS A 215 22.54 16.71 -30.22
CA HIS A 215 23.93 17.16 -30.31
C HIS A 215 24.85 16.09 -30.92
N TYR A 216 24.49 14.82 -30.75
CA TYR A 216 25.27 13.67 -31.22
C TYR A 216 24.79 13.15 -32.58
N THR A 217 23.59 13.53 -33.01
CA THR A 217 22.94 13.01 -34.22
C THR A 217 22.89 14.06 -35.33
N ASN A 218 22.87 13.61 -36.58
CA ASN A 218 22.71 14.42 -37.78
C ASN A 218 21.24 14.79 -38.01
N THR A 219 20.31 13.91 -37.64
CA THR A 219 18.87 14.16 -37.73
C THR A 219 18.21 14.12 -36.34
N PRO A 220 17.09 14.84 -36.14
CA PRO A 220 16.39 14.81 -34.86
C PRO A 220 15.89 13.42 -34.50
N VAL A 221 16.10 13.00 -33.25
CA VAL A 221 15.57 11.73 -32.74
C VAL A 221 14.03 11.76 -32.74
N TYR A 222 13.42 10.88 -33.53
CA TYR A 222 11.98 10.66 -33.49
C TYR A 222 11.60 9.82 -32.27
N PHE A 223 10.65 10.32 -31.48
CA PHE A 223 10.07 9.62 -30.34
C PHE A 223 8.69 10.20 -30.09
N ASN A 224 7.70 9.35 -29.87
CA ASN A 224 6.33 9.79 -29.60
C ASN A 224 5.67 8.89 -28.53
N TRP A 225 5.41 9.47 -27.35
CA TRP A 225 4.70 8.80 -26.25
C TRP A 225 3.18 9.01 -26.28
N ASP A 226 2.66 9.79 -27.23
CA ASP A 226 1.22 10.03 -27.40
C ASP A 226 0.57 8.96 -28.28
N VAL A 227 1.33 8.41 -29.25
CA VAL A 227 0.93 7.29 -30.12
C VAL A 227 0.44 6.07 -29.33
N PRO A 228 1.16 5.57 -28.30
CA PRO A 228 0.73 4.40 -27.54
C PRO A 228 -0.35 4.69 -26.48
N ARG A 229 -0.87 5.92 -26.33
CA ARG A 229 -1.78 6.21 -25.21
C ARG A 229 -3.02 5.32 -25.24
N THR A 230 -3.46 4.92 -24.06
CA THR A 230 -4.72 4.18 -23.89
C THR A 230 -5.90 5.03 -24.31
N ARG A 231 -7.07 4.40 -24.47
CA ARG A 231 -8.31 5.09 -24.83
C ARG A 231 -8.68 6.19 -23.83
N GLU A 232 -8.38 6.01 -22.55
CA GLU A 232 -8.59 6.99 -21.48
C GLU A 232 -7.56 8.14 -21.49
N GLY A 233 -6.55 8.05 -22.35
CA GLY A 233 -5.48 9.02 -22.48
C GLY A 233 -4.27 8.78 -21.57
N PHE A 234 -4.15 7.59 -20.97
CA PHE A 234 -3.01 7.28 -20.10
C PHE A 234 -1.76 6.95 -20.92
N TYR A 235 -0.61 7.39 -20.41
CA TYR A 235 0.69 7.07 -20.99
C TYR A 235 1.17 5.72 -20.47
N HIS A 236 1.88 4.97 -21.31
CA HIS A 236 2.59 3.78 -20.86
C HIS A 236 3.79 4.16 -19.99
N PHE A 237 4.00 3.39 -18.92
CA PHE A 237 5.02 3.65 -17.92
C PHE A 237 5.85 2.37 -17.67
N ARG A 238 7.17 2.53 -17.60
CA ARG A 238 8.11 1.48 -17.24
C ARG A 238 8.05 1.23 -15.75
N ALA A 239 7.18 0.31 -15.36
CA ALA A 239 7.11 -0.20 -14.01
C ALA A 239 8.43 -0.87 -13.59
N GLY A 240 8.69 -0.88 -12.28
CA GLY A 240 9.75 -1.68 -11.69
C GLY A 240 10.34 -1.04 -10.44
N MET A 241 11.22 -1.78 -9.77
CA MET A 241 11.87 -1.32 -8.55
C MET A 241 12.67 -0.03 -8.72
N GLU A 242 13.19 0.23 -9.92
CA GLU A 242 13.91 1.48 -10.20
C GLU A 242 12.97 2.70 -10.12
N ALA A 243 11.83 2.65 -10.83
CA ALA A 243 10.81 3.69 -10.78
C ALA A 243 10.23 3.87 -9.38
N ALA A 244 9.93 2.76 -8.71
CA ALA A 244 9.42 2.76 -7.33
C ALA A 244 10.41 3.38 -6.34
N THR A 245 11.70 3.03 -6.44
CA THR A 245 12.74 3.60 -5.57
C THR A 245 12.89 5.10 -5.82
N LYS A 246 12.93 5.54 -7.08
CA LYS A 246 13.04 6.98 -7.41
C LYS A 246 11.86 7.77 -6.85
N ARG A 247 10.63 7.28 -7.02
CA ARG A 247 9.42 7.92 -6.48
C ARG A 247 9.40 7.93 -4.95
N ALA A 248 9.76 6.83 -4.30
CA ALA A 248 9.89 6.79 -2.84
C ALA A 248 10.89 7.84 -2.32
N VAL A 249 12.04 7.99 -2.98
CA VAL A 249 13.01 9.06 -2.65
C VAL A 249 12.43 10.46 -2.88
N ALA A 250 11.66 10.67 -3.95
CA ALA A 250 10.99 11.95 -4.20
C ALA A 250 9.92 12.27 -3.13
N PHE A 251 9.29 11.26 -2.53
CA PHE A 251 8.29 11.42 -1.47
C PHE A 251 8.90 11.60 -0.08
N GLY A 252 10.16 11.19 0.12
CA GLY A 252 10.86 11.20 1.41
C GLY A 252 10.78 12.49 2.24
N PRO A 253 10.88 13.70 1.66
CA PRO A 253 10.77 14.95 2.40
C PRO A 253 9.36 15.26 2.92
N TYR A 254 8.33 14.61 2.37
CA TYR A 254 6.93 14.92 2.60
C TYR A 254 6.18 13.83 3.40
N ALA A 255 6.89 12.76 3.79
CA ALA A 255 6.34 11.64 4.52
C ALA A 255 7.24 11.20 5.67
N ASP A 256 6.61 10.76 6.76
CA ASP A 256 7.30 10.25 7.94
C ASP A 256 7.88 8.85 7.66
N LEU A 257 7.13 8.00 6.95
CA LEU A 257 7.55 6.68 6.49
C LEU A 257 7.29 6.49 4.99
N LEU A 258 8.06 5.59 4.37
CA LEU A 258 7.91 5.23 2.95
C LEU A 258 7.50 3.77 2.79
N TRP A 259 6.63 3.51 1.83
CA TRP A 259 6.14 2.17 1.48
C TRP A 259 6.26 2.00 -0.04
N VAL A 260 7.01 1.00 -0.49
CA VAL A 260 6.92 0.50 -1.87
C VAL A 260 6.10 -0.79 -1.85
N GLU A 261 4.99 -0.82 -2.59
CA GLU A 261 4.27 -2.08 -2.79
C GLU A 261 5.10 -3.00 -3.70
N THR A 262 5.30 -4.24 -3.28
CA THR A 262 6.13 -5.23 -3.99
C THR A 262 5.30 -6.40 -4.48
N GLY A 263 5.60 -6.91 -5.68
CA GLY A 263 4.96 -8.13 -6.21
C GLY A 263 5.31 -9.44 -5.51
N ASP A 264 6.48 -9.53 -4.84
CA ASP A 264 6.98 -10.76 -4.22
C ASP A 264 7.64 -10.52 -2.84
N PRO A 265 7.61 -11.49 -1.91
CA PRO A 265 8.29 -11.41 -0.63
C PRO A 265 9.78 -11.75 -0.79
N ASN A 266 10.63 -10.74 -1.07
CA ASN A 266 12.05 -10.96 -1.30
C ASN A 266 12.95 -10.03 -0.45
N VAL A 267 13.70 -10.62 0.48
CA VAL A 267 14.58 -9.89 1.40
C VAL A 267 15.67 -9.10 0.66
N ALA A 268 16.26 -9.64 -0.41
CA ALA A 268 17.32 -8.96 -1.16
C ALA A 268 16.79 -7.73 -1.90
N VAL A 269 15.60 -7.84 -2.51
CA VAL A 269 14.92 -6.72 -3.17
C VAL A 269 14.58 -5.64 -2.14
N ALA A 270 13.99 -6.02 -1.01
CA ALA A 270 13.67 -5.11 0.08
C ALA A 270 14.93 -4.41 0.63
N SER A 271 16.02 -5.14 0.81
CA SER A 271 17.31 -4.60 1.28
C SER A 271 17.89 -3.59 0.30
N LYS A 272 17.85 -3.87 -1.01
CA LYS A 272 18.34 -2.96 -2.05
C LYS A 272 17.55 -1.64 -2.05
N LEU A 273 16.22 -1.72 -1.99
CA LEU A 273 15.35 -0.56 -1.85
C LEU A 273 15.71 0.26 -0.60
N ALA A 274 15.78 -0.42 0.55
CA ALA A 274 16.00 0.26 1.82
C ALA A 274 17.33 1.01 1.86
N ARG A 275 18.40 0.39 1.34
CA ARG A 275 19.72 1.02 1.27
C ARG A 275 19.74 2.21 0.33
N ALA A 276 19.08 2.12 -0.83
CA ALA A 276 18.98 3.24 -1.77
C ALA A 276 18.21 4.44 -1.17
N VAL A 277 17.12 4.19 -0.43
CA VAL A 277 16.41 5.26 0.29
C VAL A 277 17.29 5.88 1.38
N ARG A 278 18.00 5.04 2.15
CA ARG A 278 18.82 5.49 3.28
C ARG A 278 20.11 6.18 2.88
N GLU A 279 20.59 5.96 1.67
CA GLU A 279 21.69 6.73 1.08
C GLU A 279 21.32 8.22 0.95
N VAL A 280 20.06 8.51 0.61
CA VAL A 280 19.54 9.88 0.50
C VAL A 280 19.01 10.39 1.84
N TYR A 281 18.28 9.55 2.59
CA TYR A 281 17.67 9.91 3.87
C TYR A 281 18.09 8.94 4.97
N PRO A 282 19.25 9.16 5.61
CA PRO A 282 19.70 8.34 6.72
C PRO A 282 18.63 8.26 7.82
N GLY A 283 18.21 7.05 8.17
CA GLY A 283 17.22 6.81 9.23
C GLY A 283 15.75 6.96 8.80
N LYS A 284 15.44 7.18 7.52
CA LYS A 284 14.05 7.14 7.04
C LYS A 284 13.44 5.76 7.26
N GLY A 285 12.35 5.72 8.04
CA GLY A 285 11.64 4.49 8.33
C GLY A 285 10.84 3.99 7.12
N LEU A 286 10.81 2.67 6.96
CA LEU A 286 10.12 2.01 5.86
C LEU A 286 8.98 1.13 6.37
N VAL A 287 7.99 0.95 5.52
CA VAL A 287 6.84 0.07 5.74
C VAL A 287 6.90 -1.10 4.76
N TYR A 288 6.61 -2.30 5.25
CA TYR A 288 6.50 -3.50 4.43
C TYR A 288 5.13 -4.16 4.56
N ASN A 289 4.50 -4.44 3.43
CA ASN A 289 3.28 -5.24 3.37
C ASN A 289 3.64 -6.72 3.19
N LEU A 290 3.46 -7.50 4.26
CA LEU A 290 3.55 -8.96 4.25
C LEU A 290 2.28 -9.53 3.61
N SER A 291 2.14 -9.31 2.30
CA SER A 291 0.89 -9.51 1.58
C SER A 291 0.41 -10.97 1.68
N PRO A 292 -0.87 -11.20 2.06
CA PRO A 292 -1.47 -12.52 1.98
C PRO A 292 -1.83 -12.92 0.54
N SER A 293 -1.67 -12.02 -0.45
CA SER A 293 -1.76 -12.35 -1.87
C SER A 293 -0.53 -13.09 -2.38
N PHE A 294 0.59 -13.04 -1.67
CA PHE A 294 1.74 -13.88 -1.96
C PHE A 294 1.42 -15.33 -1.62
N ASN A 295 1.84 -16.26 -2.48
CA ASN A 295 1.85 -17.67 -2.11
C ASN A 295 3.13 -17.95 -1.32
N TRP A 296 3.14 -17.60 -0.02
CA TRP A 296 4.27 -17.78 0.89
C TRP A 296 4.86 -19.19 0.88
N MET A 297 4.04 -20.22 0.59
CA MET A 297 4.49 -21.62 0.50
C MET A 297 5.26 -21.92 -0.79
N SER A 298 5.07 -21.17 -1.87
CA SER A 298 5.74 -21.40 -3.16
C SER A 298 6.97 -20.53 -3.40
N HIS A 299 7.26 -19.54 -2.54
CA HIS A 299 8.40 -18.64 -2.71
C HIS A 299 9.75 -19.23 -2.25
N GLY A 300 9.82 -20.55 -2.00
CA GLY A 300 11.07 -21.24 -1.70
C GLY A 300 11.63 -20.98 -0.30
N PHE A 301 10.82 -20.47 0.63
CA PHE A 301 11.25 -20.31 2.01
C PHE A 301 11.45 -21.65 2.70
N THR A 302 12.58 -21.79 3.39
CA THR A 302 12.75 -22.77 4.47
C THR A 302 11.99 -22.30 5.71
N PRO A 303 11.61 -23.20 6.64
CA PRO A 303 11.01 -22.81 7.93
C PRO A 303 11.81 -21.73 8.66
N GLU A 304 13.14 -21.80 8.61
CA GLU A 304 14.06 -20.86 9.25
C GLU A 304 13.98 -19.48 8.60
N THR A 305 14.04 -19.42 7.27
CA THR A 305 13.97 -18.15 6.52
C THR A 305 12.58 -17.51 6.55
N LEU A 306 11.52 -18.32 6.57
CA LEU A 306 10.17 -17.80 6.72
C LEU A 306 9.98 -17.17 8.09
N LYS A 307 10.50 -17.86 9.13
CA LYS A 307 10.53 -17.32 10.48
C LYS A 307 11.34 -16.02 10.50
N SER A 308 12.57 -16.00 9.98
CA SER A 308 13.46 -14.83 10.11
C SER A 308 13.05 -13.61 9.28
N PHE A 309 12.21 -13.76 8.25
CA PHE A 309 11.86 -12.72 7.26
C PHE A 309 11.62 -11.34 7.87
N ILE A 310 10.69 -11.24 8.84
CA ILE A 310 10.30 -9.98 9.50
C ILE A 310 11.53 -9.29 10.12
N TRP A 311 12.34 -10.06 10.83
CA TRP A 311 13.52 -9.55 11.53
C TRP A 311 14.65 -9.22 10.58
N ASP A 312 14.75 -9.91 9.45
CA ASP A 312 15.79 -9.64 8.46
C ASP A 312 15.55 -8.32 7.75
N ILE A 313 14.30 -8.04 7.33
CA ILE A 313 14.00 -6.73 6.74
C ILE A 313 13.94 -5.61 7.78
N ALA A 314 13.61 -5.90 9.05
CA ALA A 314 13.67 -4.89 10.11
C ALA A 314 15.08 -4.30 10.28
N LYS A 315 16.14 -5.10 10.12
CA LYS A 315 17.54 -4.65 10.17
C LYS A 315 17.88 -3.63 9.07
N GLU A 316 17.16 -3.67 7.95
CA GLU A 316 17.38 -2.77 6.81
C GLU A 316 16.64 -1.43 6.97
N GLY A 317 15.69 -1.32 7.91
CA GLY A 317 14.93 -0.10 8.18
C GLY A 317 13.42 -0.23 8.02
N PHE A 318 12.89 -1.43 7.79
CA PHE A 318 11.45 -1.71 7.77
C PHE A 318 10.89 -1.78 9.20
N VAL A 319 10.66 -0.60 9.77
CA VAL A 319 10.22 -0.39 11.17
C VAL A 319 8.75 -0.68 11.39
N LEU A 320 7.95 -0.68 10.33
CA LEU A 320 6.55 -1.07 10.36
C LEU A 320 6.29 -2.18 9.35
N GLN A 321 5.65 -3.26 9.80
CA GLN A 321 5.31 -4.40 8.95
C GLN A 321 3.90 -4.86 9.27
N LEU A 322 3.12 -5.18 8.24
CA LEU A 322 1.71 -5.52 8.39
C LEU A 322 1.30 -6.65 7.45
N VAL A 323 0.29 -7.44 7.86
CA VAL A 323 -0.40 -8.39 6.98
C VAL A 323 -1.79 -7.82 6.69
N SER A 324 -1.95 -7.22 5.52
CA SER A 324 -3.10 -6.38 5.16
C SER A 324 -4.47 -7.05 5.38
N LEU A 325 -4.62 -8.32 4.99
CA LEU A 325 -5.89 -9.05 5.06
C LEU A 325 -5.88 -10.21 6.07
N ALA A 326 -4.97 -10.21 7.05
CA ALA A 326 -4.90 -11.27 8.07
C ALA A 326 -6.24 -11.49 8.77
N GLY A 327 -6.92 -10.40 9.17
CA GLY A 327 -8.21 -10.49 9.84
C GLY A 327 -9.32 -11.11 8.96
N VAL A 328 -9.29 -10.84 7.64
CA VAL A 328 -10.24 -11.45 6.70
C VAL A 328 -9.98 -12.95 6.61
N HIS A 329 -8.73 -13.35 6.38
CA HIS A 329 -8.38 -14.76 6.20
C HIS A 329 -8.54 -15.57 7.50
N SER A 330 -8.19 -15.03 8.66
CA SER A 330 -8.36 -15.73 9.94
C SER A 330 -9.84 -15.94 10.26
N THR A 331 -10.68 -14.92 10.04
CA THR A 331 -12.13 -15.00 10.25
C THR A 331 -12.77 -15.99 9.29
N ALA A 332 -12.45 -15.93 8.00
CA ALA A 332 -12.97 -16.85 6.99
C ALA A 332 -12.58 -18.31 7.29
N THR A 333 -11.35 -18.54 7.74
CA THR A 333 -10.83 -19.88 8.08
C THR A 333 -11.62 -20.50 9.22
N ILE A 334 -11.73 -19.82 10.38
CA ILE A 334 -12.45 -20.38 11.54
C ILE A 334 -13.95 -20.51 11.26
N SER A 335 -14.54 -19.58 10.51
CA SER A 335 -15.96 -19.63 10.18
C SER A 335 -16.27 -20.82 9.27
N THR A 336 -15.39 -21.10 8.31
CA THR A 336 -15.53 -22.25 7.40
C THR A 336 -15.40 -23.57 8.15
N ASP A 337 -14.38 -23.69 9.01
CA ASP A 337 -14.13 -24.92 9.76
C ASP A 337 -15.26 -25.20 10.77
N LEU A 338 -15.65 -24.18 11.55
CA LEU A 338 -16.73 -24.33 12.50
C LEU A 338 -18.06 -24.66 11.80
N ALA A 339 -18.45 -23.94 10.74
CA ALA A 339 -19.73 -24.18 10.07
C ALA A 339 -19.81 -25.60 9.46
N ARG A 340 -18.71 -26.10 8.88
CA ARG A 340 -18.65 -27.46 8.32
C ARG A 340 -18.82 -28.52 9.39
N ASN A 341 -18.07 -28.44 10.49
CA ASN A 341 -18.11 -29.42 11.56
C ASN A 341 -19.39 -29.30 12.40
N PHE A 342 -19.92 -28.10 12.59
CA PHE A 342 -21.17 -27.89 13.34
C PHE A 342 -22.37 -28.52 12.65
N LYS A 343 -22.38 -28.56 11.30
CA LYS A 343 -23.42 -29.25 10.52
C LYS A 343 -23.51 -30.74 10.83
N THR A 344 -22.38 -31.41 11.09
CA THR A 344 -22.33 -32.87 11.32
C THR A 344 -22.31 -33.22 12.80
N ASP A 345 -21.55 -32.47 13.59
CA ASP A 345 -21.18 -32.82 14.97
C ASP A 345 -21.89 -31.94 16.02
N GLY A 346 -22.65 -30.93 15.57
CA GLY A 346 -23.40 -30.01 16.44
C GLY A 346 -22.51 -29.37 17.51
N MET A 347 -22.97 -29.38 18.76
CA MET A 347 -22.27 -28.75 19.89
C MET A 347 -20.87 -29.31 20.14
N LYS A 348 -20.57 -30.55 19.73
CA LYS A 348 -19.21 -31.10 19.86
C LYS A 348 -18.20 -30.26 19.06
N ALA A 349 -18.56 -29.82 17.85
CA ALA A 349 -17.70 -28.96 17.04
C ALA A 349 -17.41 -27.63 17.75
N TYR A 350 -18.43 -27.02 18.38
CA TYR A 350 -18.24 -25.78 19.13
C TYR A 350 -17.32 -25.98 20.35
N VAL A 351 -17.52 -27.05 21.13
CA VAL A 351 -16.69 -27.34 22.30
C VAL A 351 -15.23 -27.57 21.89
N GLU A 352 -15.00 -28.37 20.84
CA GLU A 352 -13.64 -28.75 20.42
C GLU A 352 -12.90 -27.62 19.71
N LEU A 353 -13.55 -26.91 18.77
CA LEU A 353 -12.89 -25.90 17.93
C LEU A 353 -12.82 -24.52 18.60
N VAL A 354 -13.77 -24.20 19.49
CA VAL A 354 -13.88 -22.86 20.10
C VAL A 354 -13.64 -22.94 21.59
N GLN A 355 -14.57 -23.50 22.39
CA GLN A 355 -14.56 -23.33 23.84
C GLN A 355 -13.32 -23.95 24.52
N ARG A 356 -12.93 -25.18 24.13
CA ARG A 356 -11.74 -25.86 24.66
C ARG A 356 -10.48 -25.08 24.29
N ARG A 357 -10.40 -24.61 23.04
CA ARG A 357 -9.27 -23.81 22.54
C ARG A 357 -9.16 -22.47 23.26
N GLU A 358 -10.27 -21.78 23.48
CA GLU A 358 -10.30 -20.55 24.27
C GLU A 358 -9.78 -20.78 25.70
N LYS A 359 -10.17 -21.89 26.34
CA LYS A 359 -9.66 -22.26 27.66
C LYS A 359 -8.16 -22.57 27.64
N GLU A 360 -7.69 -23.37 26.69
CA GLU A 360 -6.27 -23.75 26.53
C GLU A 360 -5.37 -22.53 26.24
N LEU A 361 -5.85 -21.60 25.41
CA LEU A 361 -5.11 -20.39 25.02
C LEU A 361 -5.22 -19.27 26.06
N GLY A 362 -6.11 -19.37 27.05
CA GLY A 362 -6.40 -18.31 27.99
C GLY A 362 -7.07 -17.09 27.34
N CYS A 363 -7.94 -17.31 26.35
CA CYS A 363 -8.69 -16.26 25.68
C CYS A 363 -9.62 -15.54 26.68
N ASP A 364 -9.50 -14.22 26.78
CA ASP A 364 -10.26 -13.42 27.75
C ASP A 364 -11.77 -13.37 27.45
N VAL A 365 -12.14 -13.57 26.18
CA VAL A 365 -13.53 -13.64 25.69
C VAL A 365 -14.28 -14.85 26.22
N LEU A 366 -13.61 -15.92 26.68
CA LEU A 366 -14.26 -17.09 27.29
C LEU A 366 -15.24 -16.67 28.41
N THR A 367 -14.81 -15.69 29.23
CA THR A 367 -15.67 -14.99 30.19
C THR A 367 -16.27 -13.73 29.56
N HIS A 368 -17.21 -13.92 28.64
CA HIS A 368 -17.72 -12.86 27.76
C HIS A 368 -18.49 -11.75 28.51
N GLN A 369 -19.10 -12.00 29.68
CA GLN A 369 -19.74 -10.95 30.49
C GLN A 369 -18.70 -10.08 31.20
N LYS A 370 -17.66 -10.70 31.75
CA LYS A 370 -16.50 -9.95 32.27
C LYS A 370 -15.78 -9.20 31.15
N TRP A 371 -15.64 -9.82 29.98
CA TRP A 371 -14.97 -9.24 28.84
C TRP A 371 -15.74 -8.04 28.25
N SER A 372 -17.06 -8.14 28.11
CA SER A 372 -17.92 -7.06 27.60
C SER A 372 -17.99 -5.85 28.55
N GLY A 373 -17.65 -6.04 29.82
CA GLY A 373 -17.62 -4.98 30.82
C GLY A 373 -18.87 -4.90 31.69
N ALA A 374 -19.61 -6.00 31.86
CA ALA A 374 -20.78 -6.05 32.74
C ALA A 374 -20.49 -5.48 34.14
N LYS A 375 -19.39 -5.90 34.78
CA LYS A 375 -18.97 -5.38 36.10
C LYS A 375 -18.72 -3.88 36.13
N TYR A 376 -18.15 -3.33 35.06
CA TYR A 376 -17.87 -1.90 34.96
C TYR A 376 -19.16 -1.09 34.87
N ILE A 377 -20.13 -1.55 34.07
CA ILE A 377 -21.45 -0.93 33.98
C ILE A 377 -22.25 -1.09 35.27
N ASP A 378 -22.25 -2.28 35.89
CA ASP A 378 -22.87 -2.51 37.20
C ASP A 378 -22.32 -1.55 38.25
N GLY A 379 -21.00 -1.29 38.25
CA GLY A 379 -20.36 -0.32 39.13
C GLY A 379 -20.87 1.11 38.91
N ILE A 380 -21.05 1.52 37.65
CA ILE A 380 -21.62 2.84 37.31
C ILE A 380 -23.07 2.93 37.76
N LEU A 381 -23.90 1.93 37.45
CA LEU A 381 -25.31 1.90 37.85
C LEU A 381 -25.46 1.92 39.37
N GLY A 382 -24.64 1.16 40.09
CA GLY A 382 -24.61 1.15 41.55
C GLY A 382 -24.26 2.51 42.16
N ALA A 383 -23.34 3.26 41.54
CA ALA A 383 -23.00 4.62 41.98
C ALA A 383 -24.17 5.61 41.77
N ILE A 384 -24.91 5.46 40.67
CA ILE A 384 -26.07 6.32 40.35
C ILE A 384 -27.27 5.98 41.25
N GLN A 385 -27.55 4.69 41.48
CA GLN A 385 -28.78 4.19 42.11
C GLN A 385 -28.66 3.91 43.62
N SER A 386 -27.63 4.43 44.29
CA SER A 386 -27.29 4.20 45.72
C SER A 386 -28.46 3.65 46.57
N GLY A 387 -28.37 2.38 47.00
CA GLY A 387 -29.35 1.74 47.91
C GLY A 387 -30.42 0.85 47.27
N SER A 388 -30.52 0.77 45.94
CA SER A 388 -31.45 -0.16 45.25
C SER A 388 -30.74 -1.44 44.79
N SER A 389 -31.05 -2.59 45.39
CA SER A 389 -30.41 -3.90 45.10
C SER A 389 -31.02 -4.66 43.92
N SER A 390 -32.09 -4.16 43.30
CA SER A 390 -32.86 -4.87 42.26
C SER A 390 -32.24 -4.88 40.86
N SER A 391 -31.11 -4.20 40.64
CA SER A 391 -30.54 -3.94 39.30
C SER A 391 -29.15 -4.54 39.04
N LYS A 392 -28.59 -5.35 39.95
CA LYS A 392 -27.26 -5.99 39.74
C LYS A 392 -27.36 -7.19 38.78
N SER A 393 -26.60 -7.16 37.68
CA SER A 393 -26.61 -8.23 36.66
C SER A 393 -25.70 -9.42 37.01
N MET A 394 -24.68 -9.20 37.85
CA MET A 394 -23.73 -10.24 38.30
C MET A 394 -24.11 -10.76 39.71
N GLY A 395 -24.65 -11.98 39.81
CA GLY A 395 -25.01 -12.68 41.07
C GLY A 395 -24.86 -14.21 40.99
N ASP A 396 -25.30 -14.95 42.02
CA ASP A 396 -25.12 -16.41 42.19
C ASP A 396 -25.67 -17.30 41.04
N GLY A 397 -26.46 -16.74 40.12
CA GLY A 397 -26.95 -17.42 38.91
C GLY A 397 -26.09 -17.23 37.65
N ASN A 398 -24.95 -16.53 37.72
CA ASN A 398 -24.09 -16.32 36.56
C ASN A 398 -23.37 -17.61 36.14
N THR A 399 -23.51 -18.00 34.88
CA THR A 399 -22.91 -19.20 34.30
C THR A 399 -21.39 -19.13 34.15
N GLU A 400 -20.77 -17.95 34.22
CA GLU A 400 -19.31 -17.80 34.12
C GLU A 400 -18.54 -18.55 35.22
N GLY A 401 -19.16 -18.83 36.37
CA GLY A 401 -18.55 -19.62 37.43
C GLY A 401 -18.22 -21.07 37.03
N GLN A 402 -18.81 -21.58 35.95
CA GLN A 402 -18.60 -22.94 35.43
C GLN A 402 -17.27 -23.11 34.68
N PHE A 403 -16.57 -22.01 34.35
CA PHE A 403 -15.34 -22.04 33.55
C PHE A 403 -14.04 -22.09 34.38
N ASN A 404 -14.15 -21.89 35.71
CA ASN A 404 -13.02 -21.87 36.64
C ASN A 404 -12.35 -23.24 36.83
#